data_AF-W6K239-F1
#
_entry.id   AF-W6K239-F1
#
_cell.length_a   1.000
_cell.length_b   1.000
_cell.length_c   1.000
_cell.angle_alpha   90.00
_cell.angle_beta   90.00
_cell.angle_gamma   90.00
#
_symmetry.space_group_name_H-M   'P 1'
#
loop_
_entity.id
_entity.type
_entity.pdbx_description
1 polymer ?
#
loop_
_entity_poly.entity_id
_entity_poly.type
_entity_poly.pdbx_seq_one_letter_code
_entity_poly.pdbx_strand_id
1 'polypeptide(L)'
;MLRRGGRGRRPAEGASAEEARESVLHTLHVWDGHLAGLGAQLLYARLRLLRDLRTHLDHAYREVSGGAGEALATYRASLTQGLNARIAAGEVPEIDELSAGIVAALAEVQANEFERGQCLVGPHRDDLVLALGEMPAKGYASHGESWSFALGLKLAAYQLLRTDLGTDPVLILDDVFAELDSGRRERLAALIGDCEQVLITAAVADDIPKSLAGQWFSVTKGEITAYPVAPDE
;
A
#
# COMPACT_ATOMS: atom_id res chain seq x y z
N MET A 1 -13.45 42.99 -1.50
CA MET A 1 -12.94 42.91 -2.89
C MET A 1 -12.78 41.45 -3.26
N LEU A 2 -13.80 40.85 -3.88
CA LEU A 2 -13.81 39.46 -4.32
C LEU A 2 -13.53 39.40 -5.83
N ARG A 3 -12.44 38.73 -6.24
CA ARG A 3 -12.15 38.39 -7.64
C ARG A 3 -12.70 36.98 -7.91
N ARG A 4 -13.88 36.89 -8.54
CA ARG A 4 -14.36 35.70 -9.25
C ARG A 4 -13.84 35.78 -10.70
N GLY A 5 -13.00 34.83 -11.09
CA GLY A 5 -12.41 34.76 -12.43
C GLY A 5 -12.29 33.32 -12.90
N GLY A 6 -13.42 32.64 -13.06
CA GLY A 6 -13.51 31.39 -13.82
C GLY A 6 -14.08 31.68 -15.19
N ARG A 7 -13.29 31.49 -16.26
CA ARG A 7 -13.75 31.58 -17.65
C ARG A 7 -14.74 30.44 -17.92
N GLY A 8 -16.03 30.72 -17.76
CA GLY A 8 -17.10 29.85 -18.24
C GLY A 8 -17.06 29.78 -19.77
N ARG A 9 -17.02 28.56 -20.31
CA ARG A 9 -17.16 28.27 -21.73
C ARG A 9 -18.51 28.80 -22.20
N ARG A 10 -18.53 29.69 -23.20
CA ARG A 10 -19.78 30.22 -23.78
C ARG A 10 -20.63 29.04 -24.29
N PRO A 11 -21.94 28.99 -23.99
CA PRO A 11 -22.83 28.01 -24.60
C PRO A 11 -22.78 28.14 -26.13
N ALA A 12 -22.99 27.02 -26.84
CA ALA A 12 -23.21 27.07 -28.28
C ALA A 12 -24.42 27.97 -28.59
N GLU A 13 -24.36 28.76 -29.66
CA GLU A 13 -25.45 29.66 -30.06
C GLU A 13 -26.76 28.87 -30.20
N GLY A 14 -27.73 29.16 -29.33
CA GLY A 14 -29.09 28.59 -29.38
C GLY A 14 -29.45 27.60 -28.26
N ALA A 15 -28.51 27.09 -27.46
CA ALA A 15 -28.83 26.16 -26.38
C ALA A 15 -29.26 26.89 -25.09
N SER A 16 -30.36 26.47 -24.47
CA SER A 16 -30.77 26.98 -23.16
C SER A 16 -29.76 26.56 -22.08
N ALA A 17 -29.66 27.33 -20.98
CA ALA A 17 -28.77 26.97 -19.87
C ALA A 17 -29.11 25.60 -19.25
N GLU A 18 -30.36 25.17 -19.41
CA GLU A 18 -30.88 23.88 -18.96
C GLU A 18 -30.41 22.73 -19.87
N GLU A 19 -30.49 22.92 -21.20
CA GLU A 19 -29.97 21.97 -22.20
C GLU A 19 -28.44 21.79 -22.08
N ALA A 20 -27.71 22.88 -21.83
CA ALA A 20 -26.27 22.81 -21.61
C ALA A 20 -25.91 22.01 -20.34
N ARG A 21 -26.72 22.14 -19.28
CA ARG A 21 -26.54 21.39 -18.03
C ARG A 21 -26.86 19.92 -18.23
N GLU A 22 -27.95 19.60 -18.91
CA GLU A 22 -28.35 18.22 -19.21
C GLU A 22 -27.30 17.50 -20.06
N SER A 23 -26.74 18.17 -21.07
CA SER A 23 -25.64 17.63 -21.89
C SER A 23 -24.38 17.30 -21.07
N VAL A 24 -24.02 18.18 -20.11
CA VAL A 24 -22.89 17.95 -19.21
C VAL A 24 -23.17 16.78 -18.27
N LEU A 25 -24.38 16.68 -17.72
CA LEU A 25 -24.78 15.57 -16.84
C LEU A 25 -24.77 14.23 -17.58
N HIS A 26 -25.29 14.19 -18.80
CA HIS A 26 -25.20 12.99 -19.64
C HIS A 26 -23.74 12.59 -19.89
N THR A 27 -22.88 13.56 -20.21
CA THR A 27 -21.45 13.29 -20.41
C THR A 27 -20.81 12.75 -19.12
N LEU A 28 -21.16 13.31 -17.96
CA LEU A 28 -20.66 12.86 -16.67
C LEU A 28 -21.04 11.40 -16.40
N HIS A 29 -22.29 11.00 -16.65
CA HIS A 29 -22.72 9.61 -16.48
C HIS A 29 -21.95 8.60 -17.35
N VAL A 30 -21.55 9.00 -18.55
CA VAL A 30 -20.67 8.16 -19.38
C VAL A 30 -19.30 7.99 -18.72
N TRP A 31 -18.73 9.07 -18.18
CA TRP A 31 -17.47 9.02 -17.44
C TRP A 31 -17.56 8.24 -16.13
N ASP A 32 -18.68 8.32 -15.41
CA ASP A 32 -18.95 7.52 -14.22
C ASP A 32 -18.88 6.02 -14.56
N GLY A 33 -19.45 5.62 -15.70
CA GLY A 33 -19.36 4.24 -16.21
C GLY A 33 -17.92 3.81 -16.52
N HIS A 34 -17.13 4.67 -17.18
CA HIS A 34 -15.72 4.38 -17.46
C HIS A 34 -14.88 4.29 -16.17
N LEU A 35 -15.10 5.20 -15.23
CA LEU A 35 -14.45 5.21 -13.92
C LEU A 35 -14.81 3.94 -13.14
N ALA A 36 -16.08 3.54 -13.13
CA ALA A 36 -16.55 2.33 -12.49
C ALA A 36 -15.95 1.07 -13.12
N GLY A 37 -15.86 1.00 -14.45
CA GLY A 37 -15.26 -0.14 -15.15
C GLY A 37 -13.79 -0.35 -14.81
N LEU A 38 -12.96 0.70 -14.97
CA LEU A 38 -11.52 0.62 -14.66
C LEU A 38 -11.25 0.55 -13.14
N GLY A 39 -12.03 1.30 -12.37
CA GLY A 39 -11.93 1.34 -10.91
C GLY A 39 -12.24 -0.03 -10.29
N ALA A 40 -13.23 -0.75 -10.80
CA ALA A 40 -13.56 -2.09 -10.33
C ALA A 40 -12.43 -3.10 -10.59
N GLN A 41 -11.80 -3.06 -11.77
CA GLN A 41 -10.66 -3.93 -12.09
C GLN A 41 -9.48 -3.68 -11.14
N LEU A 42 -9.15 -2.41 -10.90
CA LEU A 42 -8.07 -2.03 -9.98
C LEU A 42 -8.40 -2.41 -8.53
N LEU A 43 -9.65 -2.16 -8.10
CA LEU A 43 -10.09 -2.52 -6.76
C LEU A 43 -10.05 -4.03 -6.56
N TYR A 44 -10.57 -4.83 -7.49
CA TYR A 44 -10.50 -6.28 -7.46
C TYR A 44 -9.06 -6.79 -7.30
N ALA A 45 -8.13 -6.27 -8.11
CA ALA A 45 -6.71 -6.63 -8.02
C ALA A 45 -6.10 -6.28 -6.65
N ARG A 46 -6.44 -5.12 -6.08
CA ARG A 46 -5.98 -4.70 -4.74
C ARG A 46 -6.54 -5.59 -3.64
N LEU A 47 -7.82 -5.93 -3.69
CA LEU A 47 -8.47 -6.79 -2.69
C LEU A 47 -7.91 -8.21 -2.72
N ARG A 48 -7.71 -8.75 -3.92
CA ARG A 48 -7.06 -10.06 -4.10
C ARG A 48 -5.63 -10.05 -3.56
N LEU A 49 -4.83 -9.04 -3.94
CA LEU A 49 -3.48 -8.87 -3.42
C LEU A 49 -3.47 -8.78 -1.89
N LEU A 50 -4.35 -7.98 -1.31
CA LEU A 50 -4.41 -7.83 0.15
C LEU A 50 -4.77 -9.15 0.82
N ARG A 51 -5.75 -9.90 0.29
CA ARG A 51 -6.12 -11.23 0.80
C ARG A 51 -4.91 -12.15 0.82
N ASP A 52 -4.16 -12.21 -0.28
CA ASP A 52 -3.01 -13.10 -0.42
C ASP A 52 -1.83 -12.63 0.47
N LEU A 53 -1.67 -11.32 0.68
CA LEU A 53 -0.63 -10.72 1.51
C LEU A 53 -0.86 -10.90 3.03
N ARG A 54 -2.12 -10.93 3.49
CA ARG A 54 -2.46 -10.90 4.93
C ARG A 54 -1.78 -11.99 5.75
N THR A 55 -1.76 -13.23 5.23
CA THR A 55 -1.12 -14.36 5.93
C THR A 55 0.39 -14.16 6.05
N HIS A 56 1.04 -13.66 5.00
CA HIS A 56 2.47 -13.40 5.01
C HIS A 56 2.83 -12.21 5.91
N LEU A 57 2.00 -11.16 5.95
CA LEU A 57 2.19 -9.99 6.81
C LEU A 57 2.20 -10.36 8.28
N ASP A 58 1.17 -11.08 8.71
CA ASP A 58 1.01 -11.48 10.10
C ASP A 58 2.16 -12.40 10.56
N HIS A 59 2.55 -13.36 9.71
CA HIS A 59 3.73 -14.19 9.96
C HIS A 59 5.02 -13.36 10.07
N ALA A 60 5.32 -12.53 9.07
CA ALA A 60 6.54 -11.74 9.04
C ALA A 60 6.62 -10.76 10.22
N TYR A 61 5.50 -10.14 10.61
CA TYR A 61 5.47 -9.24 11.75
C TYR A 61 5.78 -9.95 13.07
N ARG A 62 5.17 -11.13 13.33
CA ARG A 62 5.45 -11.90 14.56
C ARG A 62 6.92 -12.28 14.66
N GLU A 63 7.48 -12.77 13.56
CA GLU A 63 8.87 -13.19 13.50
C GLU A 63 9.82 -12.02 13.73
N VAL A 64 9.60 -10.86 13.10
CA VAL A 64 10.46 -9.67 13.28
C VAL A 64 10.29 -9.04 14.66
N SER A 65 9.03 -8.80 15.08
CA SER A 65 8.75 -8.01 16.29
C SER A 65 9.07 -8.79 17.58
N GLY A 66 8.98 -10.13 17.53
CA GLY A 66 9.09 -11.00 18.70
C GLY A 66 7.96 -10.85 19.71
N GLY A 67 6.91 -10.10 19.38
CA GLY A 67 5.78 -9.80 20.24
C GLY A 67 4.50 -10.58 19.88
N ALA A 68 3.49 -10.47 20.75
CA ALA A 68 2.20 -11.15 20.59
C ALA A 68 1.16 -10.34 19.77
N GLY A 69 1.56 -9.22 19.17
CA GLY A 69 0.67 -8.37 18.38
C GLY A 69 0.32 -9.02 17.04
N GLU A 70 -0.96 -8.99 16.69
CA GLU A 70 -1.45 -9.43 15.37
C GLU A 70 -1.38 -8.25 14.39
N ALA A 71 -0.66 -8.42 13.28
CA ALA A 71 -0.57 -7.39 12.25
C ALA A 71 -1.71 -7.55 11.25
N LEU A 72 -2.63 -6.59 11.26
CA LEU A 72 -3.81 -6.58 10.43
C LEU A 72 -3.73 -5.49 9.37
N ALA A 73 -4.14 -5.84 8.15
CA ALA A 73 -4.27 -4.91 7.04
C ALA A 73 -5.68 -5.04 6.45
N THR A 74 -6.43 -3.94 6.48
CA THR A 74 -7.84 -3.88 6.10
C THR A 74 -8.03 -2.81 5.03
N TYR A 75 -8.75 -3.15 3.95
CA TYR A 75 -9.05 -2.19 2.89
C TYR A 75 -10.30 -1.38 3.24
N ARG A 76 -10.18 -0.05 3.18
CA ARG A 76 -11.30 0.88 3.36
C ARG A 76 -11.67 1.47 2.00
N ALA A 77 -12.76 0.98 1.43
CA ALA A 77 -13.25 1.41 0.14
C ALA A 77 -14.18 2.63 0.29
N SER A 78 -14.07 3.57 -0.63
CA SER A 78 -14.95 4.74 -0.79
C SER A 78 -16.28 4.37 -1.47
N LEU A 79 -16.87 3.25 -1.04
CA LEU A 79 -18.12 2.69 -1.55
C LEU A 79 -19.22 2.81 -0.49
N THR A 80 -20.42 2.36 -0.84
CA THR A 80 -21.56 2.32 0.09
C THR A 80 -21.22 1.53 1.36
N GLN A 81 -21.84 1.89 2.48
CA GLN A 81 -21.51 1.34 3.79
C GLN A 81 -21.54 -0.20 3.82
N GLY A 82 -22.54 -0.82 3.17
CA GLY A 82 -22.68 -2.28 3.12
C GLY A 82 -21.55 -2.98 2.39
N LEU A 83 -21.18 -2.49 1.20
CA LEU A 83 -20.10 -3.08 0.42
C LEU A 83 -18.73 -2.82 1.06
N ASN A 84 -18.50 -1.62 1.59
CA ASN A 84 -17.29 -1.31 2.33
C ASN A 84 -17.12 -2.20 3.57
N ALA A 85 -18.19 -2.50 4.32
CA ALA A 85 -18.12 -3.39 5.48
C ALA A 85 -17.70 -4.83 5.12
N ARG A 86 -18.24 -5.37 4.01
CA ARG A 86 -17.87 -6.68 3.46
C ARG A 86 -16.40 -6.73 3.02
N ILE A 87 -15.97 -5.71 2.29
CA ILE A 87 -14.57 -5.55 1.87
C ILE A 87 -13.64 -5.46 3.09
N ALA A 88 -14.01 -4.68 4.10
CA ALA A 88 -13.24 -4.55 5.34
C ALA A 88 -13.15 -5.87 6.13
N ALA A 89 -14.16 -6.75 6.01
CA ALA A 89 -14.11 -8.10 6.57
C ALA A 89 -13.19 -9.05 5.77
N GLY A 90 -12.64 -8.61 4.64
CA GLY A 90 -11.75 -9.39 3.79
C GLY A 90 -12.43 -10.09 2.61
N GLU A 91 -13.70 -9.78 2.34
CA GLU A 91 -14.37 -10.26 1.13
C GLU A 91 -13.75 -9.64 -0.12
N VAL A 92 -13.70 -10.42 -1.21
CA VAL A 92 -13.27 -9.98 -2.53
C VAL A 92 -14.48 -10.12 -3.48
N PRO A 93 -15.34 -9.09 -3.59
CA PRO A 93 -16.47 -9.12 -4.52
C PRO A 93 -15.99 -9.17 -5.98
N GLU A 94 -16.82 -9.73 -6.86
CA GLU A 94 -16.52 -9.82 -8.29
C GLU A 94 -16.54 -8.44 -8.97
N ILE A 95 -15.85 -8.32 -10.10
CA ILE A 95 -15.65 -7.05 -10.81
C ILE A 95 -16.97 -6.35 -11.14
N ASP A 96 -18.00 -7.10 -11.58
CA ASP A 96 -19.31 -6.53 -11.92
C ASP A 96 -20.02 -5.94 -10.70
N GLU A 97 -19.92 -6.59 -9.54
CA GLU A 97 -20.48 -6.08 -8.28
C GLU A 97 -19.74 -4.82 -7.83
N LEU A 98 -18.41 -4.81 -7.92
CA LEU A 98 -17.61 -3.63 -7.60
C LEU A 98 -17.92 -2.45 -8.53
N SER A 99 -18.12 -2.72 -9.82
CA SER A 99 -18.48 -1.69 -10.80
C SER A 99 -19.83 -1.08 -10.49
N ALA A 100 -20.85 -1.91 -10.23
CA ALA A 100 -22.16 -1.46 -9.79
C ALA A 100 -22.08 -0.67 -8.47
N GLY A 101 -21.25 -1.12 -7.53
CA GLY A 101 -20.99 -0.44 -6.26
C GLY A 101 -20.38 0.94 -6.42
N ILE A 102 -19.44 1.12 -7.35
CA ILE A 102 -18.84 2.44 -7.67
C ILE A 102 -19.90 3.38 -8.26
N VAL A 103 -20.70 2.91 -9.23
CA VAL A 103 -21.78 3.71 -9.82
C VAL A 103 -22.79 4.16 -8.77
N ALA A 104 -23.21 3.25 -7.90
CA ALA A 104 -24.14 3.56 -6.81
C ALA A 104 -23.56 4.61 -5.85
N ALA A 105 -22.30 4.45 -5.44
CA ALA A 105 -21.64 5.40 -4.55
C ALA A 105 -21.47 6.79 -5.20
N LEU A 106 -21.09 6.87 -6.48
CA LEU A 106 -21.00 8.14 -7.23
C LEU A 106 -22.36 8.86 -7.25
N ALA A 107 -23.45 8.13 -7.48
CA ALA A 107 -24.80 8.68 -7.47
C ALA A 107 -25.19 9.24 -6.09
N GLU A 108 -24.83 8.55 -5.00
CA GLU A 108 -25.11 8.99 -3.62
C GLU A 108 -24.39 10.30 -3.26
N VAL A 109 -23.15 10.48 -3.73
CA VAL A 109 -22.32 11.64 -3.36
C VAL A 109 -22.30 12.77 -4.39
N GLN A 110 -23.04 12.63 -5.49
CA GLN A 110 -22.98 13.56 -6.64
C GLN A 110 -23.14 15.04 -6.24
N ALA A 111 -24.09 15.35 -5.36
CA ALA A 111 -24.29 16.73 -4.87
C ALA A 111 -23.04 17.28 -4.16
N ASN A 112 -22.38 16.45 -3.34
CA ASN A 112 -21.15 16.80 -2.65
C ASN A 112 -19.97 16.95 -3.62
N GLU A 113 -19.91 16.13 -4.68
CA GLU A 113 -18.88 16.26 -5.72
C GLU A 113 -19.02 17.57 -6.50
N PHE A 114 -20.25 17.98 -6.83
CA PHE A 114 -20.50 19.27 -7.48
C PHE A 114 -20.14 20.45 -6.59
N GLU A 115 -20.46 20.40 -5.30
CA GLU A 115 -20.08 21.45 -4.36
C GLU A 115 -18.56 21.57 -4.22
N ARG A 116 -17.86 20.43 -4.16
CA ARG A 116 -16.41 20.39 -3.91
C ARG A 116 -15.56 20.46 -5.19
N GLY A 117 -16.17 20.24 -6.36
CA GLY A 117 -15.49 20.22 -7.65
C GLY A 117 -14.45 19.09 -7.78
N GLN A 118 -14.64 17.97 -7.08
CA GLN A 118 -13.72 16.83 -7.10
C GLN A 118 -14.48 15.51 -6.96
N CYS A 119 -13.95 14.45 -7.57
CA CYS A 119 -14.47 13.10 -7.37
C CYS A 119 -14.18 12.60 -5.95
N LEU A 120 -15.14 11.98 -5.27
CA LEU A 120 -15.09 11.51 -3.90
C LEU A 120 -15.15 9.98 -3.78
N VAL A 121 -15.40 9.28 -4.90
CA VAL A 121 -15.57 7.82 -4.95
C VAL A 121 -14.58 7.19 -5.92
N GLY A 122 -14.06 6.03 -5.55
CA GLY A 122 -13.25 5.15 -6.37
C GLY A 122 -11.86 4.89 -5.79
N PRO A 123 -11.05 4.01 -6.41
CA PRO A 123 -9.81 3.51 -5.81
C PRO A 123 -8.76 4.55 -5.45
N HIS A 124 -8.85 5.75 -6.02
CA HIS A 124 -7.97 6.87 -5.71
C HIS A 124 -8.32 7.57 -4.38
N ARG A 125 -9.46 7.23 -3.76
CA ARG A 125 -9.96 7.75 -2.48
C ARG A 125 -9.94 6.72 -1.35
N ASP A 126 -9.64 5.48 -1.69
CA ASP A 126 -9.59 4.37 -0.74
C ASP A 126 -8.33 4.45 0.14
N ASP A 127 -8.33 3.69 1.22
CA ASP A 127 -7.22 3.64 2.17
C ASP A 127 -6.91 2.20 2.61
N LEU A 128 -5.63 1.94 2.90
CA LEU A 128 -5.18 0.70 3.53
C LEU A 128 -4.96 0.96 5.01
N VAL A 129 -5.85 0.42 5.83
CA VAL A 129 -5.80 0.60 7.28
C VAL A 129 -4.95 -0.50 7.88
N LEU A 130 -3.86 -0.10 8.54
CA LEU A 130 -2.95 -0.98 9.25
C LEU A 130 -3.25 -0.94 10.74
N ALA A 131 -3.33 -2.09 11.40
CA ALA A 131 -3.65 -2.21 12.82
C ALA A 131 -2.78 -3.28 13.51
N LEU A 132 -2.51 -3.06 14.79
CA LEU A 132 -1.87 -4.01 15.69
C LEU A 132 -2.89 -4.43 16.75
N GLY A 133 -3.39 -5.66 16.63
CA GLY A 133 -4.61 -6.09 17.32
C GLY A 133 -5.76 -5.14 16.99
N GLU A 134 -6.44 -4.64 18.02
CA GLU A 134 -7.60 -3.74 17.86
C GLU A 134 -7.23 -2.27 17.60
N MET A 135 -5.94 -1.90 17.72
CA MET A 135 -5.52 -0.50 17.62
C MET A 135 -4.95 -0.16 16.22
N PRO A 136 -5.35 0.97 15.61
CA PRO A 136 -4.71 1.45 14.39
C PRO A 136 -3.22 1.67 14.62
N ALA A 137 -2.36 1.15 13.74
CA ALA A 137 -0.91 1.32 13.87
C ALA A 137 -0.53 2.80 13.78
N LYS A 138 -1.19 3.54 12.87
CA LYS A 138 -0.97 4.98 12.70
C LYS A 138 -1.37 5.74 13.97
N GLY A 139 -0.38 6.32 14.65
CA GLY A 139 -0.57 7.17 15.82
C GLY A 139 -0.59 6.43 17.16
N TYR A 140 -0.66 5.10 17.18
CA TYR A 140 -0.65 4.29 18.41
C TYR A 140 0.50 3.30 18.49
N ALA A 141 1.06 2.85 17.36
CA ALA A 141 2.24 2.00 17.36
C ALA A 141 3.46 2.78 17.85
N SER A 142 4.26 2.15 18.71
CA SER A 142 5.58 2.66 19.05
C SER A 142 6.47 2.74 17.80
N HIS A 143 7.59 3.46 17.92
CA HIS A 143 8.53 3.61 16.81
C HIS A 143 9.04 2.24 16.32
N GLY A 144 9.40 1.35 17.25
CA GLY A 144 9.87 0.01 16.93
C GLY A 144 8.78 -0.90 16.33
N GLU A 145 7.53 -0.80 16.80
CA GLU A 145 6.41 -1.53 16.21
C GLU A 145 6.11 -1.03 14.79
N SER A 146 6.19 0.27 14.56
CA SER A 146 6.01 0.87 13.23
C SER A 146 7.06 0.35 12.24
N TRP A 147 8.33 0.29 12.67
CA TRP A 147 9.42 -0.30 11.89
C TRP A 147 9.20 -1.79 11.62
N SER A 148 8.84 -2.56 12.64
CA SER A 148 8.54 -4.00 12.50
C SER A 148 7.37 -4.24 11.55
N PHE A 149 6.36 -3.37 11.57
CA PHE A 149 5.21 -3.43 10.66
C PHE A 149 5.63 -3.15 9.22
N ALA A 150 6.37 -2.07 9.00
CA ALA A 150 6.86 -1.70 7.68
C ALA A 150 7.76 -2.78 7.07
N LEU A 151 8.67 -3.33 7.88
CA LEU A 151 9.51 -4.46 7.50
C LEU A 151 8.68 -5.72 7.23
N GLY A 152 7.70 -6.01 8.10
CA GLY A 152 6.75 -7.12 7.91
C GLY A 152 6.00 -7.04 6.59
N LEU A 153 5.55 -5.85 6.17
CA LEU A 153 4.93 -5.65 4.85
C LEU A 153 5.88 -5.94 3.69
N LYS A 154 7.16 -5.56 3.79
CA LYS A 154 8.16 -5.83 2.75
C LYS A 154 8.52 -7.30 2.67
N LEU A 155 8.72 -7.95 3.80
CA LEU A 155 8.97 -9.39 3.87
C LEU A 155 7.75 -10.18 3.39
N ALA A 156 6.54 -9.73 3.69
CA ALA A 156 5.32 -10.34 3.19
C ALA A 156 5.22 -10.25 1.66
N ALA A 157 5.55 -9.10 1.08
CA ALA A 157 5.60 -8.91 -0.36
C ALA A 157 6.68 -9.80 -1.00
N TYR A 158 7.85 -9.93 -0.36
CA TYR A 158 8.91 -10.85 -0.79
C TYR A 158 8.40 -12.30 -0.84
N GLN A 159 7.75 -12.79 0.22
CA GLN A 159 7.26 -14.17 0.28
C GLN A 159 6.13 -14.43 -0.73
N LEU A 160 5.26 -13.45 -0.96
CA LEU A 160 4.23 -13.55 -1.98
C LEU A 160 4.86 -13.65 -3.38
N LEU A 161 5.84 -12.79 -3.68
CA LEU A 161 6.57 -12.84 -4.95
C LEU A 161 7.33 -14.16 -5.14
N ARG A 162 7.97 -14.67 -4.08
CA ARG A 162 8.65 -15.97 -4.09
C ARG A 162 7.68 -17.10 -4.47
N THR A 163 6.49 -17.08 -3.89
CA THR A 163 5.44 -18.07 -4.15
C THR A 163 4.91 -17.98 -5.59
N ASP A 164 4.63 -16.76 -6.06
CA ASP A 164 4.06 -16.53 -7.40
C ASP A 164 5.05 -16.80 -8.53
N LEU A 165 6.33 -16.46 -8.34
CA LEU A 165 7.38 -16.63 -9.34
C LEU A 165 8.01 -18.02 -9.31
N GLY A 166 7.91 -18.74 -8.19
CA GLY A 166 8.58 -20.03 -7.97
C GLY A 166 10.11 -19.92 -7.85
N THR A 167 10.63 -18.72 -7.61
CA THR A 167 12.06 -18.42 -7.44
C THR A 167 12.21 -17.20 -6.53
N ASP A 168 13.38 -17.07 -5.90
CA ASP A 168 13.65 -15.96 -5.00
C ASP A 168 13.95 -14.66 -5.77
N PRO A 169 13.24 -13.56 -5.51
CA PRO A 169 13.70 -12.25 -5.97
C PRO A 169 14.95 -11.82 -5.18
N VAL A 170 15.75 -10.91 -5.74
CA VAL A 170 16.86 -10.30 -5.00
C VAL A 170 16.30 -9.42 -3.88
N LEU A 171 16.64 -9.73 -2.63
CA LEU A 171 16.24 -8.94 -1.48
C LEU A 171 17.25 -7.81 -1.23
N ILE A 172 16.77 -6.57 -1.08
CA ILE A 172 17.62 -5.42 -0.78
C ILE A 172 17.16 -4.82 0.55
N LEU A 173 18.08 -4.74 1.51
CA LEU A 173 17.89 -4.15 2.83
C LEU A 173 18.77 -2.92 2.95
N ASP A 174 18.16 -1.74 2.84
CA ASP A 174 18.88 -0.46 2.89
C ASP A 174 18.85 0.11 4.30
N ASP A 175 19.98 0.01 5.01
CA ASP A 175 20.21 0.52 6.38
C ASP A 175 19.18 0.06 7.42
N VAL A 176 18.48 -1.04 7.16
CA VAL A 176 17.38 -1.53 8.00
C VAL A 176 17.89 -2.00 9.38
N PHE A 177 19.10 -2.54 9.45
CA PHE A 177 19.65 -3.07 10.69
C PHE A 177 19.94 -1.99 11.74
N ALA A 178 20.31 -0.78 11.33
CA ALA A 178 20.58 0.34 12.24
C ALA A 178 19.36 0.74 13.08
N GLU A 179 18.15 0.50 12.55
CA GLU A 179 16.86 0.91 13.13
C GLU A 179 16.25 -0.14 14.05
N LEU A 180 16.87 -1.33 14.13
CA LEU A 180 16.42 -2.46 14.91
C LEU A 180 17.29 -2.64 16.17
N ASP A 181 16.68 -3.05 17.27
CA ASP A 181 17.41 -3.54 18.44
C ASP A 181 18.05 -4.91 18.16
N SER A 182 19.02 -5.31 18.98
CA SER A 182 19.80 -6.55 18.78
C SER A 182 18.92 -7.80 18.66
N GLY A 183 17.83 -7.90 19.43
CA GLY A 183 16.92 -9.03 19.37
C GLY A 183 16.15 -9.11 18.06
N ARG A 184 15.84 -7.97 17.43
CA ARG A 184 15.17 -7.92 16.14
C ARG A 184 16.13 -8.09 14.96
N ARG A 185 17.37 -7.61 15.08
CA ARG A 185 18.43 -7.87 14.08
C ARG A 185 18.63 -9.36 13.87
N GLU A 186 18.77 -10.12 14.95
CA GLU A 186 18.94 -11.59 14.87
C GLU A 186 17.72 -12.29 14.25
N ARG A 187 16.50 -11.84 14.55
CA ARG A 187 15.29 -12.40 13.93
C ARG A 187 15.20 -12.09 12.44
N LEU A 188 15.53 -10.86 12.04
CA LEU A 188 15.60 -10.49 10.63
C LEU A 188 16.66 -11.35 9.92
N ALA A 189 17.84 -11.54 10.51
CA ALA A 189 18.89 -12.39 9.96
C ALA A 189 18.41 -13.84 9.77
N ALA A 190 17.69 -14.40 10.75
CA ALA A 190 17.11 -15.74 10.62
C ALA A 190 16.06 -15.83 9.50
N LEU A 191 15.22 -14.80 9.34
CA LEU A 191 14.17 -14.75 8.32
C LEU A 191 14.68 -14.65 6.89
N ILE A 192 15.87 -14.10 6.69
CA ILE A 192 16.46 -13.90 5.35
C ILE A 192 17.59 -14.88 5.05
N GLY A 193 17.91 -15.79 5.99
CA GLY A 193 19.04 -16.70 5.87
C GLY A 193 18.87 -17.77 4.80
N ASP A 194 17.63 -18.07 4.38
CA ASP A 194 17.30 -19.00 3.31
C ASP A 194 17.06 -18.32 1.95
N CYS A 195 17.18 -16.99 1.88
CA CYS A 195 17.07 -16.24 0.63
C CYS A 195 18.28 -16.52 -0.27
N GLU A 196 18.06 -16.75 -1.57
CA GLU A 196 19.15 -17.01 -2.52
C GLU A 196 20.15 -15.86 -2.64
N GLN A 197 19.68 -14.60 -2.64
CA GLN A 197 20.53 -13.42 -2.72
C GLN A 197 19.96 -12.24 -1.94
N VAL A 198 20.77 -11.71 -1.02
CA VAL A 198 20.46 -10.52 -0.22
C VAL A 198 21.57 -9.49 -0.38
N LEU A 199 21.19 -8.23 -0.62
CA LEU A 199 22.07 -7.07 -0.59
C LEU A 199 21.75 -6.24 0.65
N ILE A 200 22.75 -5.98 1.47
CA ILE A 200 22.59 -5.24 2.73
C ILE A 200 23.52 -4.02 2.69
N THR A 201 22.98 -2.85 3.03
CA THR A 201 23.78 -1.66 3.32
C THR A 201 23.76 -1.41 4.83
N ALA A 202 24.89 -0.96 5.37
CA ALA A 202 25.01 -0.53 6.75
C ALA A 202 26.13 0.49 6.87
N ALA A 203 25.92 1.49 7.73
CA ALA A 203 26.95 2.45 8.09
C ALA A 203 27.94 1.88 9.13
N VAL A 204 27.47 0.98 10.00
CA VAL A 204 28.25 0.35 11.07
C VAL A 204 28.21 -1.16 10.89
N ALA A 205 29.38 -1.80 10.83
CA ALA A 205 29.47 -3.24 10.61
C ALA A 205 28.81 -4.07 11.72
N ASP A 206 28.96 -3.64 12.98
CA ASP A 206 28.36 -4.29 14.15
C ASP A 206 26.83 -4.32 14.15
N ASP A 207 26.19 -3.53 13.29
CA ASP A 207 24.74 -3.61 13.13
C ASP A 207 24.30 -4.87 12.39
N ILE A 208 25.20 -5.49 11.63
CA ILE A 208 24.92 -6.73 10.92
C ILE A 208 25.17 -7.92 11.86
N PRO A 209 24.15 -8.78 12.09
CA PRO A 209 24.31 -10.00 12.86
C PRO A 209 25.43 -10.89 12.30
N LYS A 210 26.27 -11.41 13.19
CA LYS A 210 27.37 -12.33 12.83
C LYS A 210 26.89 -13.65 12.23
N SER A 211 25.60 -13.97 12.40
CA SER A 211 24.92 -15.09 11.77
C SER A 211 24.81 -14.94 10.25
N LEU A 212 24.90 -13.72 9.71
CA LEU A 212 24.91 -13.46 8.28
C LEU A 212 26.34 -13.53 7.74
N ALA A 213 26.59 -14.51 6.88
CA ALA A 213 27.83 -14.63 6.13
C ALA A 213 27.67 -14.05 4.72
N GLY A 214 28.71 -13.41 4.19
CA GLY A 214 28.65 -12.82 2.85
C GLY A 214 29.93 -12.12 2.43
N GLN A 215 29.90 -11.59 1.21
CA GLN A 215 30.96 -10.73 0.70
C GLN A 215 30.74 -9.30 1.21
N TRP A 216 31.80 -8.71 1.74
CA TRP A 216 31.78 -7.35 2.24
C TRP A 216 32.41 -6.40 1.21
N PHE A 217 31.77 -5.25 1.03
CA PHE A 217 32.25 -4.21 0.13
C PHE A 217 32.27 -2.87 0.87
N SER A 218 33.38 -2.14 0.78
CA SER A 218 33.47 -0.76 1.22
C SER A 218 33.07 0.16 0.07
N VAL A 219 32.15 1.09 0.35
CA VAL A 219 31.74 2.13 -0.59
C VAL A 219 32.22 3.48 -0.08
N THR A 220 33.19 4.09 -0.75
CA THR A 220 33.74 5.40 -0.38
C THR A 220 33.77 6.31 -1.58
N LYS A 221 33.11 7.48 -1.50
CA LYS A 221 33.06 8.49 -2.58
C LYS A 221 32.60 7.93 -3.95
N GLY A 222 31.70 6.94 -3.94
CA GLY A 222 31.18 6.31 -5.15
C GLY A 222 32.07 5.19 -5.73
N GLU A 223 33.19 4.87 -5.09
CA GLU A 223 34.04 3.74 -5.44
C GLU A 223 33.73 2.53 -4.54
N ILE A 224 33.65 1.35 -5.14
CA ILE A 224 33.38 0.09 -4.45
C ILE A 224 34.66 -0.74 -4.42
N THR A 225 35.09 -1.14 -3.23
CA THR A 225 36.25 -2.01 -3.02
C THR A 225 35.85 -3.21 -2.18
N ALA A 226 36.33 -4.39 -2.55
CA ALA A 226 36.11 -5.58 -1.73
C ALA A 226 36.82 -5.40 -0.38
N TYR A 227 36.12 -5.69 0.71
CA TYR A 227 36.70 -5.66 2.05
C TYR A 227 37.60 -6.90 2.22
N PRO A 228 38.89 -6.75 2.59
CA PRO A 228 39.84 -7.87 2.59
C PRO A 228 39.57 -8.94 3.67
N VAL A 229 38.91 -8.58 4.77
CA VAL A 229 38.47 -9.44 5.89
C VAL A 229 37.17 -8.86 6.43
N ALA A 230 36.22 -9.65 6.94
CA ALA A 230 35.02 -9.09 7.59
C ALA A 230 35.45 -8.09 8.70
N PRO A 231 34.72 -6.98 8.90
CA PRO A 231 35.04 -6.04 9.98
C PRO A 231 35.00 -6.79 11.33
N ASP A 232 36.14 -6.81 12.02
CA ASP A 232 36.43 -7.46 13.31
C ASP A 232 36.39 -9.02 13.34
N GLU A 233 37.44 -9.63 12.77
CA GLU A 233 38.21 -10.69 13.46
C GLU A 233 39.25 -10.06 14.41
#